data_AF-A0A5M6ZN86-F1
#
_entry.id   AF-A0A5M6ZN86-F1
#
_cell.length_a   1.000
_cell.length_b   1.000
_cell.length_c   1.000
_cell.angle_alpha   90.00
_cell.angle_beta   90.00
_cell.angle_gamma   90.00
#
_symmetry.space_group_name_H-M   'P 1'
#
loop_
_entity.id
_entity.type
_entity.pdbx_description
1 polymer ?
#
loop_
_entity_poly.entity_id
_entity_poly.type
_entity_poly.pdbx_seq_one_letter_code
_entity_poly.pdbx_strand_id
1 'polypeptide(L)'
;MGRAYSILVLAQGDLAIEASAGLKGLGFAVTMAAPDAAPGGAFEAVVSFSPVRSSVVADRIHLAVGDHAAPGAGARLQTGAHPIQIAARLRALIRLSVLEDAADLRAADARAAGVNPAAAPVSHDSGGVLFVGAPCPAFLRLEHALRGANVDTIAAFSTFTAFDYLHERAFDAVVLNTEPDAELAHTVCSAMRRNTRLYHTPAILLTRGEAYAGADEAFARGASDLLSARAGDDDMRQRVTALALERRRRRRAKALLEACRAPAFLDQSTDLFALAFGERHLASLLERMAARGQALSLVALTAEAPAHCGASHVSAALDQFASMLRHCVRAEDLAVRADAGRFWLALPNTRPEDAQLVAARVAAIAECTAYEGRDPLQPFRLDVISHVFEPAPGGDVPSVLASAFSAQPAMRAAAG
;
A
#
# COMPACT_ATOMS: atom_id res chain seq x y z
N MET A 1 8.29 0.41 13.94
CA MET A 1 8.26 -0.92 13.30
C MET A 1 6.83 -1.16 12.84
N GLY A 2 6.62 -1.59 11.59
CA GLY A 2 5.26 -1.80 11.06
C GLY A 2 4.64 -3.13 11.53
N ARG A 3 3.33 -3.29 11.33
CA ARG A 3 2.55 -4.50 11.59
C ARG A 3 3.29 -5.80 11.26
N ALA A 4 3.21 -6.76 12.19
CA ALA A 4 3.60 -8.14 11.94
C ALA A 4 2.51 -8.88 11.16
N TYR A 5 2.79 -9.19 9.90
CA TYR A 5 1.91 -10.01 9.06
C TYR A 5 2.03 -11.49 9.45
N SER A 6 0.88 -12.19 9.57
CA SER A 6 0.88 -13.64 9.78
C SER A 6 1.08 -14.36 8.44
N ILE A 7 2.08 -15.21 8.37
CA ILE A 7 2.41 -15.96 7.15
C ILE A 7 2.62 -17.44 7.43
N LEU A 8 2.21 -18.24 6.46
CA LEU A 8 2.45 -19.67 6.43
C LEU A 8 3.65 -19.97 5.52
N VAL A 9 4.65 -20.66 6.04
CA VAL A 9 5.79 -21.15 5.25
C VAL A 9 5.63 -22.66 5.03
N LEU A 10 5.46 -23.05 3.77
CA LEU A 10 5.33 -24.42 3.32
C LEU A 10 6.62 -24.91 2.70
N ALA A 11 7.34 -25.75 3.43
CA ALA A 11 8.64 -26.22 3.01
C ALA A 11 9.11 -27.46 3.81
N GLN A 12 10.17 -28.10 3.33
CA GLN A 12 10.90 -29.16 4.03
C GLN A 12 12.40 -28.82 4.03
N GLY A 13 13.11 -29.21 5.09
CA GLY A 13 14.57 -29.08 5.18
C GLY A 13 15.08 -27.72 5.69
N ASP A 14 16.41 -27.56 5.66
CA ASP A 14 17.13 -26.46 6.34
C ASP A 14 16.86 -25.08 5.74
N LEU A 15 16.68 -24.99 4.41
CA LEU A 15 16.35 -23.73 3.71
C LEU A 15 15.05 -23.10 4.23
N ALA A 16 14.07 -23.93 4.60
CA ALA A 16 12.82 -23.48 5.19
C ALA A 16 13.02 -22.80 6.54
N ILE A 17 13.89 -23.40 7.36
CA ILE A 17 14.17 -22.98 8.73
C ILE A 17 14.90 -21.64 8.69
N GLU A 18 15.91 -21.54 7.83
CA GLU A 18 16.69 -20.31 7.64
C GLU A 18 15.81 -19.15 7.13
N ALA A 19 15.02 -19.38 6.07
CA ALA A 19 14.09 -18.37 5.56
C ALA A 19 13.06 -17.96 6.61
N SER A 20 12.53 -18.92 7.39
CA SER A 20 11.58 -18.64 8.47
C SER A 20 12.21 -17.82 9.59
N ALA A 21 13.45 -18.12 9.99
CA ALA A 21 14.18 -17.35 10.99
C ALA A 21 14.43 -15.91 10.51
N GLY A 22 14.86 -15.73 9.25
CA GLY A 22 15.04 -14.41 8.64
C GLY A 22 13.73 -13.61 8.58
N LEU A 23 12.63 -14.23 8.18
CA LEU A 23 11.32 -13.57 8.13
C LEU A 23 10.80 -13.18 9.53
N LYS A 24 11.02 -14.02 10.56
CA LYS A 24 10.73 -13.66 11.96
C LYS A 24 11.55 -12.45 12.41
N GLY A 25 12.86 -12.41 12.09
CA GLY A 25 13.74 -11.27 12.38
C GLY A 25 13.30 -9.97 11.70
N LEU A 26 12.64 -10.09 10.55
CA LEU A 26 12.06 -8.96 9.81
C LEU A 26 10.64 -8.58 10.27
N GLY A 27 10.14 -9.20 11.34
CA GLY A 27 8.87 -8.85 11.99
C GLY A 27 7.65 -9.59 11.46
N PHE A 28 7.79 -10.73 10.79
CA PHE A 28 6.65 -11.58 10.42
C PHE A 28 6.29 -12.58 11.52
N ALA A 29 5.00 -12.84 11.72
CA ALA A 29 4.53 -13.96 12.53
C ALA A 29 4.49 -15.21 11.65
N VAL A 30 5.53 -16.05 11.74
CA VAL A 30 5.73 -17.20 10.84
C VAL A 30 5.24 -18.50 11.48
N THR A 31 4.32 -19.17 10.80
CA THR A 31 3.93 -20.55 11.06
C THR A 31 4.52 -21.45 9.99
N MET A 32 5.24 -22.50 10.39
CA MET A 32 5.77 -23.49 9.45
C MET A 32 4.83 -24.69 9.39
N ALA A 33 4.66 -25.23 8.18
CA ALA A 33 3.97 -26.50 8.00
C ALA A 33 4.60 -27.31 6.87
N ALA A 34 4.43 -28.63 6.93
CA ALA A 34 4.82 -29.50 5.83
C ALA A 34 3.96 -29.21 4.58
N PRO A 35 4.46 -29.44 3.36
CA PRO A 35 3.75 -29.12 2.11
C PRO A 35 2.38 -29.82 1.97
N ASP A 36 2.26 -31.02 2.55
CA ASP A 36 1.02 -31.82 2.56
C ASP A 36 0.12 -31.58 3.77
N ALA A 37 0.54 -30.75 4.73
CA ALA A 37 -0.27 -30.45 5.89
C ALA A 37 -1.48 -29.57 5.50
N ALA A 38 -2.57 -29.73 6.23
CA ALA A 38 -3.68 -28.78 6.24
C ALA A 38 -3.51 -27.89 7.49
N PRO A 39 -2.68 -26.82 7.43
CA PRO A 39 -2.42 -26.01 8.60
C PRO A 39 -3.71 -25.32 9.06
N GLY A 40 -4.04 -25.50 10.34
CA GLY A 40 -5.07 -24.71 11.01
C GLY A 40 -4.58 -23.28 11.26
N GLY A 41 -5.48 -22.31 11.14
CA GLY A 41 -5.20 -20.90 11.43
C GLY A 41 -5.49 -19.93 10.28
N ALA A 42 -5.62 -18.66 10.63
CA ALA A 42 -5.77 -17.56 9.68
C ALA A 42 -4.39 -16.98 9.34
N PHE A 43 -4.02 -17.04 8.06
CA PHE A 43 -2.77 -16.49 7.53
C PHE A 43 -3.08 -15.47 6.44
N GLU A 44 -2.33 -14.39 6.38
CA GLU A 44 -2.49 -13.35 5.36
C GLU A 44 -1.79 -13.71 4.05
N ALA A 45 -0.71 -14.48 4.12
CA ALA A 45 0.02 -14.95 2.96
C ALA A 45 0.67 -16.31 3.17
N VAL A 46 0.97 -16.99 2.06
CA VAL A 46 1.64 -18.28 1.99
C VAL A 46 2.95 -18.12 1.21
N VAL A 47 4.04 -18.60 1.78
CA VAL A 47 5.33 -18.76 1.10
C VAL A 47 5.57 -20.24 0.88
N SER A 48 5.80 -20.65 -0.35
CA SER A 48 6.05 -22.07 -0.67
C SER A 48 7.43 -22.27 -1.27
N PHE A 49 8.14 -23.29 -0.81
CA PHE A 49 9.41 -23.77 -1.37
C PHE A 49 9.28 -25.11 -2.10
N SER A 50 8.04 -25.59 -2.23
CA SER A 50 7.69 -26.88 -2.83
C SER A 50 6.24 -26.82 -3.34
N PRO A 51 5.79 -27.76 -4.20
CA PRO A 51 4.42 -27.79 -4.69
C PRO A 51 3.38 -27.71 -3.57
N VAL A 52 2.33 -26.90 -3.79
CA VAL A 52 1.28 -26.66 -2.79
C VAL A 52 -0.08 -27.02 -3.36
N ARG A 53 -0.94 -27.59 -2.51
CA ARG A 53 -2.35 -27.85 -2.87
C ARG A 53 -3.11 -26.55 -3.03
N SER A 54 -3.90 -26.44 -4.09
CA SER A 54 -4.69 -25.23 -4.41
C SER A 54 -5.59 -24.78 -3.25
N SER A 55 -6.12 -25.70 -2.44
CA SER A 55 -6.96 -25.39 -1.28
C SER A 55 -6.25 -24.58 -0.19
N VAL A 56 -4.93 -24.70 -0.06
CA VAL A 56 -4.15 -23.98 0.97
C VAL A 56 -3.88 -22.53 0.57
N VAL A 57 -3.81 -22.27 -0.74
CA VAL A 57 -3.51 -20.96 -1.34
C VAL A 57 -4.74 -20.26 -1.91
N ALA A 58 -5.89 -20.92 -1.96
CA ALA A 58 -7.15 -20.35 -2.43
C ALA A 58 -7.48 -19.06 -1.67
N ASP A 59 -7.79 -18.00 -2.42
CA ASP A 59 -8.09 -16.65 -1.91
C ASP A 59 -7.03 -16.02 -1.00
N ARG A 60 -5.79 -16.52 -1.07
CA ARG A 60 -4.67 -16.03 -0.28
C ARG A 60 -3.54 -15.54 -1.17
N ILE A 61 -2.75 -14.64 -0.62
CA ILE A 61 -1.53 -14.18 -1.29
C ILE A 61 -0.52 -15.31 -1.26
N HIS A 62 -0.03 -15.71 -2.42
CA HIS A 62 0.93 -16.80 -2.54
C HIS A 62 2.22 -16.32 -3.20
N LEU A 63 3.35 -16.53 -2.53
CA LEU A 63 4.69 -16.30 -3.03
C LEU A 63 5.41 -17.64 -3.18
N ALA A 64 5.82 -17.99 -4.40
CA ALA A 64 6.62 -19.17 -4.66
C ALA A 64 8.10 -18.84 -4.62
N VAL A 65 8.91 -19.69 -4.00
CA VAL A 65 10.38 -19.61 -3.97
C VAL A 65 10.94 -20.90 -4.53
N GLY A 66 11.68 -20.81 -5.64
CA GLY A 66 12.20 -21.95 -6.38
C GLY A 66 11.36 -22.33 -7.60
N ASP A 67 11.76 -23.42 -8.25
CA ASP A 67 11.16 -23.91 -9.49
C ASP A 67 10.24 -25.10 -9.23
N HIS A 68 9.01 -24.79 -8.83
CA HIS A 68 7.96 -25.77 -8.57
C HIS A 68 6.60 -25.25 -9.03
N ALA A 69 5.67 -26.17 -9.30
CA ALA A 69 4.31 -25.82 -9.68
C ALA A 69 3.63 -24.98 -8.59
N ALA A 70 3.21 -23.76 -8.97
CA ALA A 70 2.59 -22.79 -8.09
C ALA A 70 1.52 -21.99 -8.85
N PRO A 71 0.44 -22.66 -9.30
CA PRO A 71 -0.61 -21.99 -10.06
C PRO A 71 -1.27 -20.90 -9.21
N GLY A 72 -1.42 -19.70 -9.77
CA GLY A 72 -2.01 -18.57 -9.06
C GLY A 72 -1.07 -17.84 -8.09
N ALA A 73 0.21 -18.21 -8.02
CA ALA A 73 1.19 -17.45 -7.24
C ALA A 73 1.25 -15.99 -7.71
N GLY A 74 1.14 -15.06 -6.76
CA GLY A 74 1.22 -13.62 -7.02
C GLY A 74 2.62 -13.17 -7.44
N ALA A 75 3.65 -13.90 -7.04
CA ALA A 75 5.01 -13.76 -7.55
C ALA A 75 5.83 -15.06 -7.37
N ARG A 76 6.94 -15.15 -8.09
CA ARG A 76 7.94 -16.22 -7.95
C ARG A 76 9.34 -15.62 -7.73
N LEU A 77 10.08 -16.20 -6.80
CA LEU A 77 11.49 -15.93 -6.51
C LEU A 77 12.36 -17.15 -6.84
N GLN A 78 13.65 -16.94 -7.11
CA GLN A 78 14.59 -18.03 -7.32
C GLN A 78 14.90 -18.76 -6.01
N THR A 79 15.38 -20.00 -6.11
CA THR A 79 15.95 -20.72 -4.96
C THR A 79 17.10 -19.90 -4.38
N GLY A 80 17.21 -19.82 -3.04
CA GLY A 80 18.24 -19.01 -2.39
C GLY A 80 17.94 -17.50 -2.33
N ALA A 81 16.71 -17.08 -2.64
CA ALA A 81 16.29 -15.69 -2.46
C ALA A 81 16.52 -15.21 -1.01
N HIS A 82 17.08 -14.00 -0.87
CA HIS A 82 17.40 -13.44 0.44
C HIS A 82 16.12 -13.24 1.28
N PRO A 83 16.13 -13.46 2.61
CA PRO A 83 14.96 -13.24 3.45
C PRO A 83 14.35 -11.83 3.32
N ILE A 84 15.18 -10.80 3.15
CA ILE A 84 14.72 -9.41 2.91
C ILE A 84 13.94 -9.26 1.60
N GLN A 85 14.32 -10.02 0.57
CA GLN A 85 13.67 -10.03 -0.75
C GLN A 85 12.30 -10.70 -0.64
N ILE A 86 12.23 -11.85 0.02
CA ILE A 86 10.96 -12.55 0.32
C ILE A 86 10.03 -11.61 1.10
N ALA A 87 10.54 -10.99 2.17
CA ALA A 87 9.82 -10.04 3.00
C ALA A 87 9.28 -8.84 2.19
N ALA A 88 10.13 -8.20 1.38
CA ALA A 88 9.75 -7.05 0.58
C ALA A 88 8.62 -7.39 -0.41
N ARG A 89 8.73 -8.53 -1.09
CA ARG A 89 7.73 -9.00 -2.06
C ARG A 89 6.41 -9.36 -1.39
N LEU A 90 6.44 -10.05 -0.25
CA LEU A 90 5.22 -10.32 0.53
C LEU A 90 4.50 -9.03 0.94
N ARG A 91 5.22 -8.06 1.49
CA ARG A 91 4.62 -6.76 1.90
C ARG A 91 4.01 -6.03 0.71
N ALA A 92 4.69 -6.06 -0.44
CA ALA A 92 4.22 -5.42 -1.65
C ALA A 92 2.90 -6.03 -2.16
N LEU A 93 2.83 -7.36 -2.20
CA LEU A 93 1.64 -8.13 -2.59
C LEU A 93 0.48 -7.96 -1.61
N ILE A 94 0.74 -8.00 -0.29
CA ILE A 94 -0.29 -7.74 0.74
C ILE A 94 -0.89 -6.36 0.58
N ARG A 95 -0.04 -5.32 0.45
CA ARG A 95 -0.52 -3.95 0.24
C ARG A 95 -1.27 -3.78 -1.07
N LEU A 96 -0.88 -4.50 -2.13
CA LEU A 96 -1.63 -4.46 -3.39
C LEU A 96 -3.01 -5.09 -3.22
N SER A 97 -3.09 -6.26 -2.60
CA SER A 97 -4.34 -6.99 -2.38
C SER A 97 -5.35 -6.16 -1.56
N VAL A 98 -4.89 -5.49 -0.49
CA VAL A 98 -5.75 -4.59 0.29
C VAL A 98 -6.30 -3.44 -0.54
N LEU A 99 -5.44 -2.81 -1.36
CA LEU A 99 -5.83 -1.70 -2.21
C LEU A 99 -6.85 -2.13 -3.28
N GLU A 100 -6.64 -3.28 -3.91
CA GLU A 100 -7.55 -3.84 -4.92
C GLU A 100 -8.89 -4.22 -4.29
N ASP A 101 -8.88 -4.89 -3.14
CA ASP A 101 -10.11 -5.27 -2.44
C ASP A 101 -10.94 -4.06 -2.02
N ALA A 102 -10.29 -3.02 -1.48
CA ALA A 102 -10.94 -1.78 -1.13
C ALA A 102 -11.53 -1.07 -2.36
N ALA A 103 -10.82 -1.07 -3.48
CA ALA A 103 -11.28 -0.50 -4.74
C ALA A 103 -12.51 -1.24 -5.29
N ASP A 104 -12.48 -2.58 -5.28
CA ASP A 104 -13.57 -3.41 -5.76
C ASP A 104 -14.82 -3.26 -4.88
N LEU A 105 -14.65 -3.25 -3.55
CA LEU A 105 -15.76 -3.06 -2.61
C LEU A 105 -16.40 -1.67 -2.77
N ARG A 106 -15.58 -0.61 -2.81
CA ARG A 106 -16.09 0.76 -2.96
C ARG A 106 -16.77 0.98 -4.30
N ALA A 107 -16.26 0.36 -5.36
CA ALA A 107 -16.91 0.38 -6.67
C ALA A 107 -18.24 -0.38 -6.68
N ALA A 108 -18.35 -1.49 -5.94
CA ALA A 108 -19.62 -2.21 -5.78
C ALA A 108 -20.66 -1.34 -5.04
N ASP A 109 -20.27 -0.69 -3.94
CA ASP A 109 -21.16 0.20 -3.18
C ASP A 109 -21.59 1.44 -3.98
N ALA A 110 -20.66 2.02 -4.76
CA ALA A 110 -20.97 3.11 -5.68
C ALA A 110 -22.04 2.70 -6.71
N ARG A 111 -21.89 1.51 -7.33
CA ARG A 111 -22.87 0.98 -8.28
C ARG A 111 -24.22 0.70 -7.62
N ALA A 112 -24.21 0.14 -6.43
CA ALA A 112 -25.43 -0.09 -5.64
C ALA A 112 -26.14 1.22 -5.23
N ALA A 113 -25.40 2.33 -5.18
CA ALA A 113 -25.92 3.67 -4.95
C ALA A 113 -26.25 4.43 -6.25
N GLY A 114 -26.22 3.76 -7.42
CA GLY A 114 -26.64 4.33 -8.70
C GLY A 114 -25.54 5.06 -9.49
N VAL A 115 -24.29 5.04 -9.02
CA VAL A 115 -23.15 5.62 -9.74
C VAL A 115 -22.27 4.51 -10.30
N ASN A 116 -22.08 4.49 -11.61
CA ASN A 116 -21.11 3.58 -12.22
C ASN A 116 -19.75 4.29 -12.29
N PRO A 117 -18.76 3.93 -11.46
CA PRO A 117 -17.44 4.55 -11.52
C PRO A 117 -16.84 4.31 -12.91
N ALA A 118 -16.32 5.37 -13.52
CA ALA A 118 -15.70 5.27 -14.83
C ALA A 118 -14.56 4.23 -14.81
N ALA A 119 -14.43 3.47 -15.90
CA ALA A 119 -13.28 2.61 -16.05
C ALA A 119 -12.01 3.46 -15.98
N ALA A 120 -11.04 3.02 -15.17
CA ALA A 120 -9.73 3.67 -15.14
C ALA A 120 -9.20 3.78 -16.57
N PRO A 121 -8.81 4.99 -17.04
CA PRO A 121 -8.26 5.15 -18.38
C PRO A 121 -7.05 4.23 -18.51
N VAL A 122 -7.10 3.30 -19.45
CA VAL A 122 -5.93 2.51 -19.83
C VAL A 122 -5.01 3.47 -20.55
N SER A 123 -3.95 3.94 -19.90
CA SER A 123 -2.99 4.79 -20.62
C SER A 123 -2.42 3.98 -21.78
N HIS A 124 -2.55 4.52 -22.99
CA HIS A 124 -1.94 3.94 -24.18
C HIS A 124 -0.41 4.08 -24.20
N ASP A 125 0.18 4.80 -23.24
CA ASP A 125 1.59 4.65 -22.89
C ASP A 125 1.81 3.20 -22.46
N SER A 126 2.24 2.38 -23.41
CA SER A 126 2.76 1.05 -23.20
C SER A 126 4.03 1.21 -22.35
N GLY A 127 3.86 1.31 -21.03
CA GLY A 127 4.95 1.46 -20.11
C GLY A 127 5.96 0.35 -20.36
N GLY A 128 7.16 0.76 -20.77
CA GLY A 128 8.26 -0.14 -21.06
C GLY A 128 9.09 -0.43 -19.81
N VAL A 129 10.21 -1.12 -20.04
CA VAL A 129 11.26 -1.33 -19.04
C VAL A 129 12.43 -0.42 -19.36
N LEU A 130 12.92 0.31 -18.36
CA LEU A 130 14.17 1.06 -18.47
C LEU A 130 15.30 0.23 -17.89
N PHE A 131 16.32 -0.08 -18.68
CA PHE A 131 17.59 -0.58 -18.19
C PHE A 131 18.54 0.59 -17.92
N VAL A 132 19.21 0.60 -16.78
CA VAL A 132 20.18 1.63 -16.39
C VAL A 132 21.50 0.98 -15.98
N GLY A 133 22.60 1.49 -16.50
CA GLY A 133 23.96 1.09 -16.13
C GLY A 133 24.79 0.65 -17.32
N ALA A 134 26.00 0.15 -17.08
CA ALA A 134 26.92 -0.19 -18.15
C ALA A 134 26.35 -1.29 -19.07
N PRO A 135 26.60 -1.24 -20.40
CA PRO A 135 26.23 -2.31 -21.31
C PRO A 135 26.83 -3.65 -20.87
N CYS A 136 26.02 -4.72 -20.88
CA CYS A 136 26.49 -6.05 -20.50
C CYS A 136 25.73 -7.16 -21.26
N PRO A 137 26.27 -8.38 -21.37
CA PRO A 137 25.58 -9.49 -22.02
C PRO A 137 24.22 -9.84 -21.38
N ALA A 138 24.07 -9.59 -20.08
CA ALA A 138 22.81 -9.81 -19.38
C ALA A 138 21.71 -8.84 -19.83
N PHE A 139 22.05 -7.61 -20.21
CA PHE A 139 21.10 -6.68 -20.82
C PHE A 139 20.54 -7.22 -22.13
N LEU A 140 21.38 -7.78 -23.01
CA LEU A 140 20.92 -8.34 -24.29
C LEU A 140 19.99 -9.53 -24.11
N ARG A 141 20.27 -10.40 -23.13
CA ARG A 141 19.36 -11.52 -22.77
C ARG A 141 18.04 -11.00 -22.20
N LEU A 142 18.10 -10.04 -21.27
CA LEU A 142 16.92 -9.41 -20.71
C LEU A 142 16.06 -8.78 -21.82
N GLU A 143 16.66 -8.03 -22.72
CA GLU A 143 15.99 -7.41 -23.85
C GLU A 143 15.35 -8.46 -24.77
N HIS A 144 16.07 -9.53 -25.11
CA HIS A 144 15.53 -10.64 -25.88
C HIS A 144 14.31 -11.29 -25.20
N ALA A 145 14.45 -11.60 -23.91
CA ALA A 145 13.41 -12.21 -23.10
C ALA A 145 12.15 -11.33 -22.99
N LEU A 146 12.32 -10.02 -22.82
CA LEU A 146 11.22 -9.05 -22.74
C LEU A 146 10.54 -8.80 -24.09
N ARG A 147 11.30 -8.75 -25.20
CA ARG A 147 10.73 -8.69 -26.55
C ARG A 147 9.81 -9.89 -26.83
N GLY A 148 10.17 -11.08 -26.36
CA GLY A 148 9.30 -12.27 -26.43
C GLY A 148 7.95 -12.14 -25.71
N ALA A 149 7.82 -11.17 -24.79
CA ALA A 149 6.58 -10.82 -24.10
C ALA A 149 5.91 -9.53 -24.63
N ASN A 150 6.34 -8.99 -25.77
CA ASN A 150 5.93 -7.68 -26.29
C ASN A 150 6.13 -6.53 -25.28
N VAL A 151 7.24 -6.57 -24.54
CA VAL A 151 7.63 -5.51 -23.61
C VAL A 151 8.81 -4.74 -24.18
N ASP A 152 8.58 -3.48 -24.51
CA ASP A 152 9.62 -2.58 -25.00
C ASP A 152 10.64 -2.29 -23.90
N THR A 153 11.92 -2.33 -24.27
CA THR A 153 13.03 -2.03 -23.36
C THR A 153 13.83 -0.85 -23.92
N ILE A 154 14.12 0.13 -23.08
CA ILE A 154 15.04 1.23 -23.39
C ILE A 154 16.25 1.13 -22.48
N ALA A 155 17.44 1.39 -23.00
CA ALA A 155 18.67 1.44 -22.21
C ALA A 155 19.15 2.88 -22.02
N ALA A 156 19.57 3.19 -20.79
CA ALA A 156 20.33 4.37 -20.43
C ALA A 156 21.67 3.95 -19.83
N PHE A 157 22.75 4.21 -20.55
CA PHE A 157 24.11 3.82 -20.12
C PHE A 157 24.77 4.83 -19.18
N SER A 158 24.03 5.85 -18.76
CA SER A 158 24.45 6.83 -17.75
C SER A 158 23.27 7.19 -16.84
N THR A 159 23.56 7.62 -15.62
CA THR A 159 22.54 8.09 -14.67
C THR A 159 21.82 9.34 -15.17
N PHE A 160 22.52 10.25 -15.86
CA PHE A 160 21.92 11.45 -16.43
C PHE A 160 20.83 11.10 -17.46
N THR A 161 21.19 10.30 -18.47
CA THR A 161 20.24 9.83 -19.49
C THR A 161 19.09 9.04 -18.89
N ALA A 162 19.35 8.26 -17.84
CA ALA A 162 18.30 7.51 -17.15
C ALA A 162 17.25 8.44 -16.53
N PHE A 163 17.70 9.51 -15.86
CA PHE A 163 16.79 10.50 -15.30
C PHE A 163 16.08 11.31 -16.37
N ASP A 164 16.74 11.68 -17.47
CA ASP A 164 16.07 12.36 -18.59
C ASP A 164 14.87 11.53 -19.08
N TYR A 165 15.07 10.23 -19.35
CA TYR A 165 13.99 9.34 -19.76
C TYR A 165 12.90 9.18 -18.69
N LEU A 166 13.25 9.10 -17.40
CA LEU A 166 12.28 8.98 -16.30
C LEU A 166 11.41 10.25 -16.13
N HIS A 167 11.92 11.41 -16.51
CA HIS A 167 11.18 12.68 -16.52
C HIS A 167 10.30 12.82 -17.77
N GLU A 168 10.80 12.40 -18.93
CA GLU A 168 10.08 12.50 -20.20
C GLU A 168 8.88 11.56 -20.29
N ARG A 169 9.00 10.32 -19.79
CA ARG A 169 7.93 9.32 -19.88
C ARG A 169 7.80 8.44 -18.64
N ALA A 170 6.71 7.68 -18.59
CA ALA A 170 6.48 6.68 -17.56
C ALA A 170 7.05 5.32 -17.97
N PHE A 171 7.70 4.64 -17.02
CA PHE A 171 8.09 3.24 -17.14
C PHE A 171 7.29 2.39 -16.15
N ASP A 172 7.14 1.10 -16.48
CA ASP A 172 6.47 0.15 -15.59
C ASP A 172 7.46 -0.59 -14.68
N ALA A 173 8.72 -0.68 -15.09
CA ALA A 173 9.83 -1.12 -14.23
C ALA A 173 11.15 -0.49 -14.68
N VAL A 174 12.09 -0.41 -13.74
CA VAL A 174 13.48 -0.01 -13.99
C VAL A 174 14.39 -1.14 -13.53
N VAL A 175 15.29 -1.59 -14.40
CA VAL A 175 16.34 -2.57 -14.09
C VAL A 175 17.67 -1.83 -13.98
N LEU A 176 18.30 -1.91 -12.82
CA LEU A 176 19.55 -1.23 -12.49
C LEU A 176 20.68 -2.24 -12.45
N ASN A 177 21.63 -2.14 -13.37
CA ASN A 177 22.82 -2.99 -13.37
C ASN A 177 23.75 -2.62 -12.20
N THR A 178 24.12 -3.59 -11.37
CA THR A 178 25.05 -3.37 -10.25
C THR A 178 26.52 -3.50 -10.64
N GLU A 179 26.82 -3.81 -11.90
CA GLU A 179 28.18 -3.95 -12.41
C GLU A 179 28.50 -2.84 -13.43
N PRO A 180 29.69 -2.23 -13.38
CA PRO A 180 30.79 -2.49 -12.43
C PRO A 180 30.62 -1.82 -11.06
N ASP A 181 29.63 -0.94 -10.90
CA ASP A 181 29.45 -0.11 -9.71
C ASP A 181 28.04 -0.27 -9.13
N ALA A 182 27.96 -0.96 -8.00
CA ALA A 182 26.72 -1.17 -7.27
C ALA A 182 26.21 0.12 -6.58
N GLU A 183 27.09 1.03 -6.20
CA GLU A 183 26.71 2.27 -5.51
C GLU A 183 25.94 3.20 -6.47
N LEU A 184 26.28 3.18 -7.76
CA LEU A 184 25.52 3.88 -8.79
C LEU A 184 24.06 3.39 -8.82
N ALA A 185 23.85 2.07 -8.83
CA ALA A 185 22.51 1.47 -8.82
C ALA A 185 21.75 1.82 -7.53
N HIS A 186 22.40 1.77 -6.37
CA HIS A 186 21.80 2.17 -5.10
C HIS A 186 21.45 3.65 -5.05
N THR A 187 22.28 4.51 -5.64
CA THR A 187 22.04 5.96 -5.74
C THR A 187 20.83 6.26 -6.62
N VAL A 188 20.72 5.63 -7.80
CA VAL A 188 19.55 5.78 -8.69
C VAL A 188 18.28 5.30 -7.99
N CYS A 189 18.34 4.14 -7.34
CA CYS A 189 17.21 3.61 -6.58
C CYS A 189 16.76 4.57 -5.47
N SER A 190 17.70 5.10 -4.69
CA SER A 190 17.42 6.06 -3.62
C SER A 190 16.83 7.38 -4.16
N ALA A 191 17.34 7.87 -5.28
CA ALA A 191 16.82 9.07 -5.95
C ALA A 191 15.39 8.85 -6.48
N MET A 192 15.08 7.68 -7.05
CA MET A 192 13.70 7.33 -7.44
C MET A 192 12.74 7.36 -6.24
N ARG A 193 13.18 6.91 -5.05
CA ARG A 193 12.36 6.95 -3.83
C ARG A 193 12.21 8.34 -3.22
N ARG A 194 13.03 9.32 -3.60
CA ARG A 194 12.85 10.73 -3.23
C ARG A 194 11.92 11.49 -4.18
N ASN A 195 11.61 10.92 -5.35
CA ASN A 195 10.73 11.54 -6.34
C ASN A 195 9.32 10.95 -6.26
N THR A 196 8.31 11.77 -5.96
CA THR A 196 6.92 11.33 -5.78
C THR A 196 6.32 10.65 -7.02
N ARG A 197 6.71 11.08 -8.23
CA ARG A 197 6.27 10.47 -9.50
C ARG A 197 6.89 9.09 -9.72
N LEU A 198 8.13 8.88 -9.27
CA LEU A 198 8.89 7.64 -9.46
C LEU A 198 8.81 6.68 -8.25
N TYR A 199 8.31 7.15 -7.11
CA TYR A 199 8.31 6.44 -5.84
C TYR A 199 7.75 5.01 -5.94
N HIS A 200 6.69 4.84 -6.71
CA HIS A 200 6.03 3.55 -6.88
C HIS A 200 6.52 2.74 -8.09
N THR A 201 7.43 3.27 -8.91
CA THR A 201 8.02 2.53 -10.02
C THR A 201 9.00 1.49 -9.45
N PRO A 202 8.82 0.20 -9.75
CA PRO A 202 9.68 -0.85 -9.21
C PRO A 202 11.11 -0.70 -9.77
N ALA A 203 12.09 -0.85 -8.88
CA ALA A 203 13.51 -0.81 -9.19
C ALA A 203 14.11 -2.19 -8.90
N ILE A 204 14.55 -2.89 -9.94
CA ILE A 204 15.08 -4.25 -9.88
C ILE A 204 16.59 -4.16 -10.03
N LEU A 205 17.35 -4.68 -9.07
CA LEU A 205 18.81 -4.71 -9.23
C LEU A 205 19.20 -5.97 -10.00
N LEU A 206 19.92 -5.79 -11.10
CA LEU A 206 20.53 -6.87 -11.86
C LEU A 206 21.91 -7.15 -11.25
N THR A 207 22.00 -8.24 -10.48
CA THR A 207 23.18 -8.62 -9.69
C THR A 207 24.04 -9.63 -10.43
N ARG A 208 25.34 -9.71 -10.13
CA ARG A 208 26.24 -10.68 -10.81
C ARG A 208 25.84 -12.15 -10.60
N GLY A 209 25.28 -12.46 -9.44
CA GLY A 209 24.85 -13.81 -9.07
C GLY A 209 23.62 -13.77 -8.15
N GLU A 210 23.18 -14.96 -7.73
CA GLU A 210 22.00 -15.14 -6.87
C GLU A 210 22.21 -14.56 -5.48
N ALA A 211 23.37 -14.84 -4.88
CA ALA A 211 23.78 -14.19 -3.64
C ALA A 211 24.30 -12.78 -3.94
N TYR A 212 23.71 -11.79 -3.28
CA TYR A 212 24.13 -10.40 -3.36
C TYR A 212 24.41 -9.87 -1.95
N ALA A 213 25.69 -9.63 -1.65
CA ALA A 213 26.12 -9.20 -0.31
C ALA A 213 25.49 -7.87 0.12
N GLY A 214 25.20 -6.98 -0.82
CA GLY A 214 24.53 -5.70 -0.56
C GLY A 214 23.00 -5.78 -0.50
N ALA A 215 22.40 -6.96 -0.31
CA ALA A 215 20.94 -7.11 -0.36
C ALA A 215 20.23 -6.22 0.68
N ASP A 216 20.63 -6.26 1.94
CA ASP A 216 19.98 -5.46 2.97
C ASP A 216 20.08 -3.95 2.69
N GLU A 217 21.25 -3.49 2.24
CA GLU A 217 21.44 -2.10 1.82
C GLU A 217 20.57 -1.75 0.61
N ALA A 218 20.53 -2.60 -0.42
CA ALA A 218 19.71 -2.40 -1.61
C ALA A 218 18.24 -2.16 -1.25
N PHE A 219 17.66 -3.02 -0.40
CA PHE A 219 16.27 -2.88 0.03
C PHE A 219 16.07 -1.68 0.95
N ALA A 220 17.04 -1.34 1.81
CA ALA A 220 17.01 -0.10 2.60
C ALA A 220 17.04 1.15 1.71
N ARG A 221 17.77 1.12 0.59
CA ARG A 221 17.79 2.16 -0.46
C ARG A 221 16.57 2.10 -1.39
N GLY A 222 15.67 1.14 -1.15
CA GLY A 222 14.36 1.05 -1.77
C GLY A 222 14.27 0.14 -2.99
N ALA A 223 15.20 -0.79 -3.19
CA ALA A 223 15.07 -1.81 -4.24
C ALA A 223 13.74 -2.56 -4.07
N SER A 224 13.08 -2.84 -5.19
CA SER A 224 11.85 -3.64 -5.22
C SER A 224 12.17 -5.12 -5.32
N ASP A 225 13.29 -5.46 -5.95
CA ASP A 225 13.70 -6.84 -6.15
C ASP A 225 15.18 -6.97 -6.54
N LEU A 226 15.69 -8.20 -6.48
CA LEU A 226 16.98 -8.62 -7.00
C LEU A 226 16.78 -9.66 -8.10
N LEU A 227 17.52 -9.53 -9.20
CA LEU A 227 17.52 -10.44 -10.33
C LEU A 227 18.96 -10.81 -10.66
N SER A 228 19.29 -12.10 -10.61
CA SER A 228 20.60 -12.58 -11.02
C SER A 228 20.81 -12.39 -12.51
N ALA A 229 21.95 -11.84 -12.90
CA ALA A 229 22.40 -11.81 -14.28
C ALA A 229 22.55 -13.22 -14.86
N ARG A 230 22.69 -14.26 -14.02
CA ARG A 230 22.75 -15.66 -14.46
C ARG A 230 21.37 -16.33 -14.60
N ALA A 231 20.29 -15.61 -14.30
CA ALA A 231 18.94 -16.11 -14.49
C ALA A 231 18.69 -16.50 -15.96
N GLY A 232 17.90 -17.54 -16.17
CA GLY A 232 17.43 -17.89 -17.52
C GLY A 232 16.46 -16.86 -18.07
N ASP A 233 16.30 -16.85 -19.39
CA ASP A 233 15.47 -15.86 -20.10
C ASP A 233 14.01 -15.86 -19.59
N ASP A 234 13.44 -17.04 -19.32
CA ASP A 234 12.10 -17.15 -18.77
C ASP A 234 11.94 -16.54 -17.38
N ASP A 235 12.93 -16.71 -16.50
CA ASP A 235 12.90 -16.13 -15.16
C ASP A 235 13.08 -14.62 -15.19
N MET A 236 14.01 -14.10 -16.03
CA MET A 236 14.15 -12.67 -16.27
C MET A 236 12.84 -12.05 -16.74
N ARG A 237 12.22 -12.66 -17.76
CA ARG A 237 10.93 -12.24 -18.32
C ARG A 237 9.84 -12.28 -17.27
N GLN A 238 9.65 -13.41 -16.60
CA GLN A 238 8.60 -13.58 -15.59
C GLN A 238 8.75 -12.57 -14.46
N ARG A 239 9.98 -12.32 -14.00
CA ARG A 239 10.21 -11.46 -12.85
C ARG A 239 9.95 -9.99 -13.15
N VAL A 240 10.48 -9.49 -14.26
CA VAL A 240 10.31 -8.09 -14.66
C VAL A 240 8.85 -7.83 -15.05
N THR A 241 8.22 -8.73 -15.80
CA THR A 241 6.81 -8.57 -16.19
C THR A 241 5.86 -8.65 -14.99
N ALA A 242 6.13 -9.49 -13.99
CA ALA A 242 5.33 -9.56 -12.77
C ALA A 242 5.33 -8.23 -11.99
N LEU A 243 6.50 -7.59 -11.86
CA LEU A 243 6.63 -6.30 -11.18
C LEU A 243 5.98 -5.15 -11.98
N ALA A 244 6.14 -5.16 -13.31
CA ALA A 244 5.47 -4.22 -14.20
C ALA A 244 3.94 -4.36 -14.09
N LEU A 245 3.42 -5.60 -14.07
CA LEU A 245 1.99 -5.88 -13.91
C LEU A 245 1.47 -5.45 -12.54
N GLU A 246 2.23 -5.70 -11.47
CA GLU A 246 1.91 -5.19 -10.13
C GLU A 246 1.78 -3.66 -10.12
N ARG A 247 2.68 -2.94 -10.80
CA ARG A 247 2.61 -1.48 -10.93
C ARG A 247 1.34 -1.04 -11.66
N ARG A 248 0.99 -1.69 -12.77
CA ARG A 248 -0.24 -1.42 -13.54
C ARG A 248 -1.49 -1.68 -12.71
N ARG A 249 -1.56 -2.82 -12.02
CA ARG A 249 -2.65 -3.19 -11.09
C ARG A 249 -2.84 -2.14 -10.00
N ARG A 250 -1.75 -1.69 -9.37
CA ARG A 250 -1.79 -0.61 -8.36
C ARG A 250 -2.34 0.69 -8.93
N ARG A 251 -1.92 1.09 -10.14
CA ARG A 251 -2.45 2.30 -10.81
C ARG A 251 -3.95 2.17 -11.08
N ARG A 252 -4.39 1.02 -11.58
CA ARG A 252 -5.79 0.72 -11.86
C ARG A 252 -6.66 0.78 -10.60
N ALA A 253 -6.22 0.16 -9.51
CA ALA A 253 -6.95 0.17 -8.24
C ALA A 253 -7.08 1.59 -7.66
N LYS A 254 -6.01 2.39 -7.69
CA LYS A 254 -6.07 3.80 -7.29
C LYS A 254 -7.02 4.62 -8.17
N ALA A 255 -6.94 4.45 -9.48
CA ALA A 255 -7.83 5.16 -10.40
C ALA A 255 -9.30 4.77 -10.20
N LEU A 256 -9.59 3.50 -9.87
CA LEU A 256 -10.93 3.05 -9.53
C LEU A 256 -11.44 3.69 -8.24
N LEU A 257 -10.61 3.79 -7.20
CA LEU A 257 -10.97 4.48 -5.95
C LEU A 257 -11.27 5.96 -6.20
N GLU A 258 -10.43 6.65 -6.98
CA GLU A 258 -10.69 8.04 -7.37
C GLU A 258 -11.98 8.17 -8.20
N ALA A 259 -12.26 7.24 -9.12
CA ALA A 259 -13.49 7.23 -9.89
C ALA A 259 -14.76 7.00 -9.04
N CYS A 260 -14.62 6.46 -7.83
CA CYS A 260 -15.72 6.32 -6.87
C CYS A 260 -16.03 7.62 -6.12
N ARG A 261 -15.21 8.66 -6.24
CA ARG A 261 -15.41 9.97 -5.60
C ARG A 261 -16.32 10.86 -6.45
N ALA A 262 -17.53 10.37 -6.71
CA ALA A 262 -18.53 11.12 -7.47
C ALA A 262 -19.15 12.23 -6.61
N PRO A 263 -19.50 13.41 -7.17
CA PRO A 263 -20.10 14.52 -6.42
C PRO A 263 -21.32 14.15 -5.60
N ALA A 264 -22.10 13.15 -6.04
CA ALA A 264 -23.27 12.64 -5.32
C ALA A 264 -22.95 11.97 -3.96
N PHE A 265 -21.69 11.56 -3.75
CA PHE A 265 -21.24 10.88 -2.53
C PHE A 265 -20.39 11.76 -1.62
N LEU A 266 -20.13 13.00 -2.04
CA LEU A 266 -19.18 13.89 -1.38
C LEU A 266 -19.92 15.05 -0.70
N ASP A 267 -19.36 15.48 0.41
CA ASP A 267 -19.71 16.75 1.06
C ASP A 267 -19.17 17.91 0.21
N GLN A 268 -20.06 18.83 -0.18
CA GLN A 268 -19.74 19.85 -1.19
C GLN A 268 -18.66 20.85 -0.74
N SER A 269 -18.50 21.08 0.57
CA SER A 269 -17.53 22.04 1.08
C SER A 269 -16.16 21.44 1.40
N THR A 270 -16.03 20.11 1.51
CA THR A 270 -14.81 19.49 2.07
C THR A 270 -14.21 18.38 1.22
N ASP A 271 -14.90 17.92 0.18
CA ASP A 271 -14.49 16.77 -0.62
C ASP A 271 -14.38 15.48 0.23
N LEU A 272 -14.84 15.45 1.48
CA LEU A 272 -14.98 14.20 2.24
C LEU A 272 -16.21 13.42 1.77
N PHE A 273 -16.27 12.13 2.07
CA PHE A 273 -17.51 11.38 1.81
C PHE A 273 -18.63 11.89 2.72
N ALA A 274 -19.82 12.05 2.16
CA ALA A 274 -21.02 12.40 2.90
C ALA A 274 -21.47 11.22 3.79
N LEU A 275 -22.09 11.53 4.93
CA LEU A 275 -22.51 10.54 5.93
C LEU A 275 -23.30 9.38 5.32
N ALA A 276 -24.29 9.67 4.45
CA ALA A 276 -25.16 8.65 3.86
C ALA A 276 -24.41 7.59 3.03
N PHE A 277 -23.40 8.00 2.25
CA PHE A 277 -22.55 7.04 1.52
C PHE A 277 -21.55 6.37 2.48
N GLY A 278 -21.01 7.14 3.43
CA GLY A 278 -20.09 6.65 4.45
C GLY A 278 -20.66 5.48 5.24
N GLU A 279 -21.87 5.63 5.77
CA GLU A 279 -22.57 4.59 6.55
C GLU A 279 -22.83 3.33 5.73
N ARG A 280 -23.26 3.48 4.47
CA ARG A 280 -23.42 2.36 3.54
C ARG A 280 -22.11 1.60 3.35
N HIS A 281 -21.03 2.32 3.03
CA HIS A 281 -19.74 1.69 2.78
C HIS A 281 -19.17 1.07 4.06
N LEU A 282 -19.42 1.65 5.22
CA LEU A 282 -19.02 1.09 6.51
C LEU A 282 -19.73 -0.24 6.80
N ALA A 283 -21.01 -0.38 6.46
CA ALA A 283 -21.70 -1.67 6.57
C ALA A 283 -21.00 -2.75 5.73
N SER A 284 -20.72 -2.45 4.46
CA SER A 284 -19.99 -3.35 3.56
C SER A 284 -18.58 -3.69 4.08
N LEU A 285 -17.88 -2.73 4.69
CA LEU A 285 -16.57 -2.95 5.31
C LEU A 285 -16.65 -3.90 6.52
N LEU A 286 -17.62 -3.70 7.41
CA LEU A 286 -17.82 -4.56 8.57
C LEU A 286 -18.05 -6.01 8.15
N GLU A 287 -18.93 -6.24 7.17
CA GLU A 287 -19.20 -7.56 6.62
C GLU A 287 -17.96 -8.16 5.95
N ARG A 288 -17.27 -7.38 5.10
CA ARG A 288 -16.10 -7.84 4.34
C ARG A 288 -14.93 -8.23 5.24
N MET A 289 -14.66 -7.42 6.27
CA MET A 289 -13.56 -7.65 7.20
C MET A 289 -13.86 -8.82 8.14
N ALA A 290 -15.09 -8.93 8.64
CA ALA A 290 -15.52 -10.06 9.46
C ALA A 290 -15.45 -11.39 8.69
N ALA A 291 -15.96 -11.43 7.45
CA ALA A 291 -15.92 -12.61 6.60
C ALA A 291 -14.49 -13.11 6.30
N ARG A 292 -13.51 -12.20 6.34
CA ARG A 292 -12.09 -12.50 6.07
C ARG A 292 -11.24 -12.65 7.33
N GLY A 293 -11.80 -12.43 8.51
CA GLY A 293 -11.04 -12.36 9.76
C GLY A 293 -9.95 -11.28 9.73
N GLN A 294 -10.20 -10.17 9.04
CA GLN A 294 -9.28 -9.04 8.92
C GLN A 294 -9.68 -7.91 9.88
N ALA A 295 -8.69 -7.16 10.35
CA ALA A 295 -8.92 -6.05 11.27
C ALA A 295 -9.55 -4.85 10.54
N LEU A 296 -10.46 -4.16 11.21
CA LEU A 296 -10.99 -2.86 10.81
C LEU A 296 -10.83 -1.92 11.99
N SER A 297 -10.23 -0.75 11.80
CA SER A 297 -10.17 0.27 12.85
C SER A 297 -10.96 1.49 12.43
N LEU A 298 -11.69 2.08 13.39
CA LEU A 298 -12.36 3.36 13.26
C LEU A 298 -11.63 4.42 14.08
N VAL A 299 -11.56 5.64 13.55
CA VAL A 299 -11.07 6.81 14.27
C VAL A 299 -12.18 7.85 14.30
N ALA A 300 -12.76 8.10 15.47
CA ALA A 300 -13.72 9.18 15.67
C ALA A 300 -12.97 10.47 16.03
N LEU A 301 -13.30 11.56 15.35
CA LEU A 301 -12.65 12.86 15.49
C LEU A 301 -13.70 13.92 15.81
N THR A 302 -13.45 14.71 16.84
CA THR A 302 -14.24 15.89 17.18
C THR A 302 -13.32 17.09 17.22
N ALA A 303 -13.60 18.08 16.37
CA ALA A 303 -12.84 19.31 16.23
C ALA A 303 -13.66 20.49 16.72
N GLU A 304 -13.11 21.26 17.64
CA GLU A 304 -13.75 22.43 18.22
C GLU A 304 -12.85 23.66 18.11
N ALA A 305 -13.46 24.82 17.91
CA ALA A 305 -12.78 26.10 17.90
C ALA A 305 -12.96 26.82 19.25
N PRO A 306 -12.02 27.68 19.66
CA PRO A 306 -12.18 28.52 20.84
C PRO A 306 -13.47 29.36 20.77
N ALA A 307 -14.16 29.52 21.91
CA ALA A 307 -15.48 30.18 21.98
C ALA A 307 -15.52 31.64 21.48
N HIS A 308 -14.37 32.32 21.43
CA HIS A 308 -14.25 33.69 20.94
C HIS A 308 -14.18 33.80 19.40
N CYS A 309 -14.09 32.67 18.70
CA CYS A 309 -14.06 32.63 17.24
C CYS A 309 -15.47 32.85 16.68
N GLY A 310 -15.64 33.84 15.79
CA GLY A 310 -16.94 34.07 15.15
C GLY A 310 -17.38 32.87 14.30
N ALA A 311 -18.68 32.54 14.32
CA ALA A 311 -19.23 31.32 13.70
C ALA A 311 -18.80 31.10 12.24
N SER A 312 -18.70 32.16 11.44
CA SER A 312 -18.25 32.06 10.04
C SER A 312 -16.80 31.57 9.92
N HIS A 313 -15.91 32.03 10.81
CA HIS A 313 -14.50 31.62 10.81
C HIS A 313 -14.35 30.19 11.34
N VAL A 314 -15.18 29.79 12.31
CA VAL A 314 -15.25 28.41 12.79
C VAL A 314 -15.66 27.46 11.66
N SER A 315 -16.72 27.79 10.93
CA SER A 315 -17.16 26.97 9.78
C SER A 315 -16.07 26.84 8.72
N ALA A 316 -15.41 27.96 8.37
CA ALA A 316 -14.33 27.95 7.38
C ALA A 316 -13.12 27.11 7.85
N ALA A 317 -12.75 27.21 9.13
CA ALA A 317 -11.68 26.42 9.71
C ALA A 317 -11.99 24.91 9.72
N LEU A 318 -13.23 24.53 10.05
CA LEU A 318 -13.68 23.14 10.02
C LEU A 318 -13.70 22.57 8.59
N ASP A 319 -14.13 23.37 7.61
CA ASP A 319 -14.10 22.97 6.20
C ASP A 319 -12.66 22.82 5.68
N GLN A 320 -11.76 23.73 6.08
CA GLN A 320 -10.33 23.64 5.78
C GLN A 320 -9.70 22.39 6.42
N PHE A 321 -9.99 22.13 7.70
CA PHE A 321 -9.51 20.95 8.40
C PHE A 321 -10.00 19.66 7.72
N ALA A 322 -11.28 19.59 7.37
CA ALA A 322 -11.86 18.46 6.67
C ALA A 322 -11.20 18.23 5.28
N SER A 323 -10.92 19.30 4.54
CA SER A 323 -10.18 19.22 3.27
C SER A 323 -8.74 18.70 3.46
N MET A 324 -8.13 18.99 4.60
CA MET A 324 -6.81 18.45 4.96
C MET A 324 -6.88 16.97 5.35
N LEU A 325 -7.94 16.51 6.03
CA LEU A 325 -8.12 15.11 6.44
C LEU A 325 -7.99 14.13 5.27
N ARG A 326 -8.49 14.52 4.09
CA ARG A 326 -8.34 13.73 2.84
C ARG A 326 -6.90 13.33 2.57
N HIS A 327 -5.96 14.25 2.80
CA HIS A 327 -4.53 14.04 2.53
C HIS A 327 -3.80 13.34 3.70
N CYS A 328 -4.49 13.15 4.81
CA CYS A 328 -3.96 12.50 6.01
C CYS A 328 -4.22 10.99 6.03
N VAL A 329 -5.01 10.46 5.09
CA VAL A 329 -5.37 9.03 5.01
C VAL A 329 -4.90 8.42 3.69
N ARG A 330 -4.88 7.08 3.63
CA ARG A 330 -4.54 6.35 2.40
C ARG A 330 -5.72 6.38 1.43
N ALA A 331 -5.48 6.01 0.17
CA ALA A 331 -6.53 5.99 -0.85
C ALA A 331 -7.62 4.95 -0.55
N GLU A 332 -7.23 3.82 0.04
CA GLU A 332 -8.13 2.73 0.45
C GLU A 332 -8.95 3.06 1.72
N ASP A 333 -8.48 3.99 2.55
CA ASP A 333 -9.18 4.42 3.75
C ASP A 333 -10.44 5.23 3.37
N LEU A 334 -11.36 5.37 4.32
CA LEU A 334 -12.55 6.21 4.17
C LEU A 334 -12.49 7.36 5.18
N ALA A 335 -12.71 8.59 4.72
CA ALA A 335 -12.85 9.76 5.56
C ALA A 335 -14.22 10.39 5.33
N VAL A 336 -14.99 10.55 6.41
CA VAL A 336 -16.40 10.94 6.36
C VAL A 336 -16.65 12.12 7.29
N ARG A 337 -17.45 13.08 6.81
CA ARG A 337 -18.01 14.14 7.63
C ARG A 337 -19.36 13.67 8.20
N ALA A 338 -19.44 13.55 9.51
CA ALA A 338 -20.68 13.19 10.20
C ALA A 338 -21.53 14.42 10.53
N ASP A 339 -20.88 15.51 10.92
CA ASP A 339 -21.52 16.79 11.26
C ASP A 339 -20.51 17.94 11.07
N ALA A 340 -20.88 19.18 11.43
CA ALA A 340 -20.03 20.36 11.26
C ALA A 340 -18.61 20.19 11.82
N GLY A 341 -18.47 19.67 13.04
CA GLY A 341 -17.18 19.44 13.73
C GLY A 341 -16.88 17.97 14.07
N ARG A 342 -17.69 17.02 13.55
CA ARG A 342 -17.50 15.59 13.82
C ARG A 342 -17.16 14.85 12.54
N PHE A 343 -16.07 14.09 12.59
CA PHE A 343 -15.55 13.32 11.47
C PHE A 343 -15.24 11.91 11.93
N TRP A 344 -15.21 10.96 11.01
CA TRP A 344 -14.70 9.64 11.30
C TRP A 344 -13.94 9.05 10.12
N LEU A 345 -12.96 8.21 10.46
CA LEU A 345 -12.14 7.49 9.50
C LEU A 345 -12.40 5.99 9.65
N ALA A 346 -12.49 5.27 8.54
CA ALA A 346 -12.44 3.81 8.53
C ALA A 346 -11.17 3.31 7.84
N LEU A 347 -10.40 2.50 8.55
CA LEU A 347 -9.07 2.04 8.18
C LEU A 347 -9.12 0.50 7.99
N PRO A 348 -9.42 0.02 6.76
CA PRO A 348 -9.46 -1.40 6.49
C PRO A 348 -8.08 -2.04 6.64
N ASN A 349 -8.05 -3.31 7.08
CA ASN A 349 -6.84 -4.07 7.36
C ASN A 349 -5.82 -3.30 8.22
N THR A 350 -6.32 -2.55 9.21
CA THR A 350 -5.51 -1.76 10.14
C THR A 350 -5.93 -2.11 11.57
N ARG A 351 -4.95 -2.43 12.41
CA ARG A 351 -5.18 -2.74 13.83
C ARG A 351 -5.22 -1.47 14.68
N PRO A 352 -5.80 -1.51 15.89
CA PRO A 352 -5.88 -0.35 16.77
C PRO A 352 -4.54 0.33 17.03
N GLU A 353 -3.47 -0.44 17.23
CA GLU A 353 -2.12 0.12 17.45
C GLU A 353 -1.62 0.97 16.28
N ASP A 354 -1.88 0.56 15.04
CA ASP A 354 -1.49 1.31 13.84
C ASP A 354 -2.43 2.50 13.60
N ALA A 355 -3.71 2.35 13.93
CA ALA A 355 -4.72 3.40 13.82
C ALA A 355 -4.45 4.57 14.78
N GLN A 356 -3.88 4.30 15.97
CA GLN A 356 -3.42 5.35 16.90
C GLN A 356 -2.37 6.26 16.27
N LEU A 357 -1.47 5.74 15.44
CA LEU A 357 -0.48 6.56 14.73
C LEU A 357 -1.14 7.47 13.69
N VAL A 358 -2.20 6.99 13.03
CA VAL A 358 -3.00 7.81 12.09
C VAL A 358 -3.73 8.91 12.84
N ALA A 359 -4.39 8.57 13.95
CA ALA A 359 -5.10 9.53 14.80
C ALA A 359 -4.16 10.61 15.34
N ALA A 360 -3.00 10.23 15.87
CA ALA A 360 -1.99 11.16 16.37
C ALA A 360 -1.46 12.10 15.27
N ARG A 361 -1.23 11.58 14.05
CA ARG A 361 -0.83 12.42 12.90
C ARG A 361 -1.91 13.43 12.54
N VAL A 362 -3.17 13.00 12.51
CA VAL A 362 -4.31 13.88 12.20
C VAL A 362 -4.45 14.98 13.25
N ALA A 363 -4.36 14.63 14.53
CA ALA A 363 -4.41 15.60 15.63
C ALA A 363 -3.26 16.62 15.53
N ALA A 364 -2.03 16.16 15.31
CA ALA A 364 -0.87 17.03 15.15
C ALA A 364 -1.00 18.02 13.98
N ILE A 365 -1.67 17.62 12.89
CA ILE A 365 -1.93 18.50 11.74
C ILE A 365 -2.91 19.60 12.12
N ALA A 366 -3.97 19.30 12.87
CA ALA A 366 -4.89 20.31 13.36
C ALA A 366 -4.21 21.30 14.32
N GLU A 367 -3.42 20.79 15.26
CA GLU A 367 -2.72 21.59 16.28
C GLU A 367 -1.60 22.48 15.69
N CYS A 368 -1.03 22.10 14.56
CA CYS A 368 0.00 22.88 13.85
C CYS A 368 -0.58 23.86 12.83
N THR A 369 -1.89 23.81 12.55
CA THR A 369 -2.54 24.68 11.55
C THR A 369 -3.15 25.89 12.22
N ALA A 370 -2.72 27.07 11.78
CA ALA A 370 -3.30 28.34 12.18
C ALA A 370 -4.43 28.72 11.18
N TYR A 371 -5.63 28.94 11.71
CA TYR A 371 -6.82 29.33 10.95
C TYR A 371 -7.10 30.82 11.14
N GLU A 372 -7.65 31.47 10.11
CA GLU A 372 -7.99 32.90 10.16
C GLU A 372 -9.08 33.17 11.19
N GLY A 373 -8.78 34.04 12.16
CA GLY A 373 -9.74 34.52 13.16
C GLY A 373 -10.48 35.77 12.70
N ARG A 374 -11.37 36.29 13.56
CA ARG A 374 -12.12 37.53 13.30
C ARG A 374 -11.20 38.74 13.11
N ASP A 375 -10.10 38.77 13.86
CA ASP A 375 -8.98 39.66 13.62
C ASP A 375 -7.93 38.87 12.83
N PRO A 376 -7.55 39.29 11.61
CA PRO A 376 -6.51 38.63 10.82
C PRO A 376 -5.16 38.53 11.53
N LEU A 377 -4.91 39.37 12.55
CA LEU A 377 -3.70 39.34 13.37
C LEU A 377 -3.78 38.35 14.53
N GLN A 378 -4.94 37.73 14.76
CA GLN A 378 -5.18 36.75 15.82
C GLN A 378 -5.71 35.44 15.22
N PRO A 379 -4.83 34.62 14.61
CA PRO A 379 -5.23 33.29 14.17
C PRO A 379 -5.52 32.39 15.36
N PHE A 380 -6.39 31.42 15.17
CA PHE A 380 -6.72 30.40 16.17
C PHE A 380 -6.37 29.00 15.67
N ARG A 381 -6.44 28.02 16.56
CA ARG A 381 -6.22 26.60 16.27
C ARG A 381 -7.45 25.82 16.67
N LEU A 382 -7.67 24.69 16.00
CA LEU A 382 -8.71 23.75 16.39
C LEU A 382 -8.16 22.76 17.42
N ASP A 383 -8.92 22.52 18.47
CA ASP A 383 -8.68 21.42 19.39
C ASP A 383 -9.33 20.16 18.81
N VAL A 384 -8.55 19.10 18.62
CA VAL A 384 -9.04 17.85 18.03
C VAL A 384 -8.91 16.72 19.02
N ILE A 385 -10.05 16.14 19.38
CA ILE A 385 -10.14 14.92 20.16
C ILE A 385 -10.25 13.75 19.20
N SER A 386 -9.43 12.73 19.41
CA SER A 386 -9.50 11.49 18.65
C SER A 386 -9.73 10.28 19.57
N HIS A 387 -10.52 9.33 19.09
CA HIS A 387 -10.72 8.05 19.75
C HIS A 387 -10.60 6.94 18.71
N VAL A 388 -9.77 5.94 19.00
CA VAL A 388 -9.54 4.78 18.14
C VAL A 388 -10.31 3.60 18.69
N PHE A 389 -11.05 2.93 17.82
CA PHE A 389 -11.95 1.85 18.19
C PHE A 389 -11.91 0.74 17.14
N GLU A 390 -11.91 -0.52 17.58
CA GLU A 390 -12.12 -1.69 16.71
C GLU A 390 -13.56 -2.17 16.87
N PRO A 391 -14.39 -2.11 15.83
CA PRO A 391 -15.77 -2.54 15.90
C PRO A 391 -15.89 -4.04 16.08
N ALA A 392 -16.83 -4.45 16.94
CA ALA A 392 -17.16 -5.85 17.10
C ALA A 392 -17.77 -6.42 15.80
N PRO A 393 -17.48 -7.69 15.46
CA PRO A 393 -18.10 -8.34 14.31
C PRO A 393 -19.62 -8.32 14.42
N GLY A 394 -20.31 -7.97 13.32
CA GLY A 394 -21.78 -7.95 13.26
C GLY A 394 -22.45 -6.77 13.96
N GLY A 395 -21.69 -5.76 14.40
CA GLY A 395 -22.26 -4.51 14.92
C GLY A 395 -23.02 -3.73 13.85
N ASP A 396 -24.15 -3.14 14.22
CA ASP A 396 -24.89 -2.22 13.36
C ASP A 396 -24.16 -0.87 13.26
N VAL A 397 -24.17 -0.27 12.07
CA VAL A 397 -23.44 0.98 11.78
C VAL A 397 -23.79 2.11 12.75
N PRO A 398 -25.08 2.40 13.07
CA PRO A 398 -25.41 3.47 13.99
C PRO A 398 -24.84 3.27 15.39
N SER A 399 -24.96 2.06 15.96
CA SER A 399 -24.42 1.78 17.30
C SER A 399 -22.90 1.79 17.33
N VAL A 400 -22.25 1.31 16.27
CA VAL A 400 -20.79 1.37 16.12
C VAL A 400 -20.31 2.83 16.12
N LEU A 401 -20.95 3.70 15.33
CA LEU A 401 -20.59 5.12 15.28
C LEU A 401 -20.90 5.83 16.60
N ALA A 402 -22.06 5.57 17.20
CA ALA A 402 -22.43 6.14 18.50
C ALA A 402 -21.41 5.78 19.58
N SER A 403 -21.00 4.50 19.65
CA SER A 403 -19.97 4.02 20.58
C SER A 403 -18.61 4.69 20.34
N ALA A 404 -18.24 4.87 19.07
CA ALA A 404 -16.99 5.50 18.70
C ALA A 404 -16.90 6.96 19.17
N PHE A 405 -17.99 7.72 19.08
CA PHE A 405 -18.06 9.12 19.56
C PHE A 405 -18.29 9.23 21.08
N SER A 406 -19.08 8.34 21.70
CA SER A 406 -19.36 8.42 23.14
C SER A 406 -18.16 8.09 24.02
N ALA A 407 -17.21 7.31 23.51
CA ALA A 407 -16.00 6.93 24.22
C ALA A 407 -14.86 7.96 24.10
N GLN A 408 -15.09 9.10 23.43
CA GLN A 408 -14.11 10.18 23.37
C GLN A 408 -13.89 10.79 24.78
N PRO A 409 -12.63 11.03 25.17
CA PRO A 409 -12.35 11.74 26.42
C PRO A 409 -12.93 13.15 26.35
N ALA A 410 -13.39 13.67 27.50
CA ALA A 410 -13.86 15.05 27.59
C ALA A 410 -12.75 16.03 27.16
N MET A 411 -13.13 17.09 26.43
CA MET A 411 -12.17 18.10 26.00
C MET A 411 -11.52 18.74 27.22
N ARG A 412 -10.19 18.82 27.25
CA ARG A 412 -9.50 19.61 28.27
C ARG A 412 -9.92 21.06 28.05
N ALA A 413 -10.55 21.67 29.05
CA ALA A 413 -10.82 23.11 29.03
C ALA A 413 -9.49 23.83 28.79
N ALA A 414 -9.40 24.58 27.70
CA ALA A 414 -8.23 25.41 27.42
C ALA A 414 -7.96 26.29 28.64
N ALA A 415 -6.78 26.16 29.25
CA ALA A 415 -6.30 27.15 30.20
C ALA A 415 -6.15 28.46 29.42
N GLY A 416 -6.97 29.44 29.79
CA GLY A 416 -7.17 30.69 29.05
C GLY A 416 -5.95 31.58 28.94
#